data_AF-A0A1G0RS25-F1
#
_entry.id   AF-A0A1G0RS25-F1
#
_cell.length_a   1.000
_cell.length_b   1.000
_cell.length_c   1.000
_cell.angle_alpha   90.00
_cell.angle_beta   90.00
_cell.angle_gamma   90.00
#
_symmetry.space_group_name_H-M   'P 1'
#
loop_
_entity.id
_entity.type
_entity.pdbx_description
1 polymer ?
#
loop_
_entity_poly.entity_id
_entity_poly.type
_entity_poly.pdbx_seq_one_letter_code
_entity_poly.pdbx_strand_id
1 'polypeptide(L)'
;MKRIVFSMIFIGLFSTLFWYCTSIEPVETARLSVQLTDAPNTYDAVNISFTEIAVKVDSIWAVFMQVPTTINLLDYRNGNTLQLGEMDVLVGHVNQIRLKIDSATIVVDGVTHPLEVPSGSTSGLKFNTHFVLEAGQTMELVIDFDLGKSISTTGPPNNPHSYKLHPVIRVVDISQTGSIIGTVTNPEANPLAFAIQSNDTVTTSIVNVATGEFELSFLPESGSYKVVIVDEEDKTFQQNGVNVTGGQSTDLGSITLQ
;
A
#
# COMPACT_ATOMS: atom_id res chain seq x y z
N MET A 1 -29.20 -44.55 85.28
CA MET A 1 -29.99 -43.32 85.04
C MET A 1 -29.14 -42.36 84.23
N LYS A 2 -29.67 -41.94 83.06
CA LYS A 2 -29.23 -40.85 82.15
C LYS A 2 -27.73 -40.76 81.81
N ARG A 3 -27.38 -41.32 80.63
CA ARG A 3 -26.13 -41.06 79.89
C ARG A 3 -26.22 -39.66 79.27
N ILE A 4 -25.33 -38.75 79.63
CA ILE A 4 -25.19 -37.43 79.00
C ILE A 4 -24.08 -37.55 77.96
N VAL A 5 -24.45 -37.51 76.68
CA VAL A 5 -23.53 -37.48 75.55
C VAL A 5 -23.23 -36.01 75.28
N PHE A 6 -21.98 -35.60 75.50
CA PHE A 6 -21.49 -34.26 75.18
C PHE A 6 -21.06 -34.26 73.70
N SER A 7 -21.92 -33.72 72.83
CA SER A 7 -21.61 -33.56 71.41
C SER A 7 -20.76 -32.29 71.22
N MET A 8 -19.46 -32.47 71.02
CA MET A 8 -18.56 -31.41 70.57
C MET A 8 -18.86 -31.10 69.10
N ILE A 9 -19.49 -29.96 68.84
CA ILE A 9 -19.62 -29.40 67.50
C ILE A 9 -18.31 -28.66 67.18
N PHE A 10 -17.48 -29.26 66.33
CA PHE A 10 -16.27 -28.64 65.78
C PHE A 10 -16.69 -27.85 64.54
N ILE A 11 -16.90 -26.53 64.67
CA ILE A 11 -17.12 -25.65 63.52
C ILE A 11 -15.76 -25.43 62.86
N GLY A 12 -15.45 -26.26 61.86
CA GLY A 12 -14.32 -26.05 60.96
C GLY A 12 -14.60 -24.81 60.10
N LEU A 13 -13.83 -23.75 60.33
CA LEU A 13 -13.82 -22.56 59.49
C LEU A 13 -13.20 -22.94 58.14
N PHE A 14 -14.03 -23.30 57.17
CA PHE A 14 -13.61 -23.63 55.81
C PHE A 14 -13.24 -22.33 55.10
N SER A 15 -11.97 -21.93 55.20
CA SER A 15 -11.43 -20.79 54.47
C SER A 15 -11.39 -21.12 52.98
N THR A 16 -12.44 -20.75 52.25
CA THR A 16 -12.41 -20.71 50.79
C THR A 16 -11.47 -19.59 50.38
N LEU A 17 -10.18 -19.92 50.22
CA LEU A 17 -9.26 -19.13 49.43
C LEU A 17 -9.81 -19.15 48.00
N PHE A 18 -10.62 -18.14 47.67
CA PHE A 18 -10.94 -17.80 46.29
C PHE A 18 -9.61 -17.40 45.63
N TRP A 19 -8.96 -18.38 45.03
CA TRP A 19 -7.88 -18.16 44.09
C TRP A 19 -8.50 -17.50 42.86
N TYR A 20 -8.61 -16.17 42.89
CA TYR A 20 -8.90 -15.38 41.71
C TYR A 20 -7.63 -15.42 40.85
N CYS A 21 -7.47 -16.50 40.10
CA CYS A 21 -6.51 -16.57 39.01
C CYS A 21 -7.12 -15.79 37.86
N THR A 22 -6.76 -14.51 37.71
CA THR A 22 -6.94 -13.84 36.42
C THR A 22 -6.03 -14.55 35.44
N SER A 23 -6.57 -15.38 34.56
CA SER A 23 -5.82 -15.77 33.37
C SER A 23 -5.57 -14.50 32.57
N ILE A 24 -4.32 -14.04 32.58
CA ILE A 24 -3.86 -13.05 31.60
C ILE A 24 -3.76 -13.84 30.31
N GLU A 25 -4.80 -13.80 29.48
CA GLU A 25 -4.72 -14.35 28.13
C GLU A 25 -3.54 -13.67 27.41
N PRO A 26 -2.66 -14.43 26.73
CA PRO A 26 -1.56 -13.85 25.99
C PRO A 26 -2.14 -12.91 24.93
N VAL A 27 -1.60 -11.69 24.89
CA VAL A 27 -1.97 -10.71 23.87
C VAL A 27 -1.42 -11.21 22.53
N GLU A 28 -2.33 -11.58 21.64
CA GLU A 28 -1.95 -12.04 20.30
C GLU A 28 -1.47 -10.87 19.44
N THR A 29 -0.35 -11.09 18.77
CA THR A 29 0.31 -10.10 17.92
C THR A 29 0.64 -10.67 16.56
N ALA A 30 0.86 -9.76 15.61
CA ALA A 30 1.34 -10.06 14.27
C ALA A 30 2.32 -8.98 13.82
N ARG A 31 3.16 -9.30 12.83
CA ARG A 31 4.13 -8.37 12.25
C ARG A 31 3.46 -7.58 11.12
N LEU A 32 3.51 -6.27 11.19
CA LEU A 32 3.04 -5.38 10.13
C LEU A 32 4.23 -4.61 9.54
N SER A 33 4.46 -4.76 8.24
CA SER A 33 5.44 -4.01 7.45
C SER A 33 4.71 -3.07 6.50
N VAL A 34 5.18 -1.84 6.34
CA VAL A 34 4.57 -0.85 5.46
C VAL A 34 5.60 -0.25 4.53
N GLN A 35 5.23 -0.20 3.25
CA GLN A 35 6.03 0.29 2.15
C GLN A 35 5.25 1.34 1.36
N LEU A 36 5.96 2.20 0.63
CA LEU A 36 5.39 3.26 -0.20
C LEU A 36 5.97 3.20 -1.62
N THR A 37 5.12 3.35 -2.64
CA THR A 37 5.50 3.38 -4.05
C THR A 37 4.57 4.33 -4.82
N ASP A 38 4.90 4.57 -6.08
CA ASP A 38 4.18 5.39 -7.03
C ASP A 38 4.01 4.68 -8.38
N ALA A 39 2.90 4.98 -9.04
CA ALA A 39 2.67 4.57 -10.40
C ALA A 39 3.44 5.47 -11.38
N PRO A 40 4.01 4.92 -12.45
CA PRO A 40 4.62 5.70 -13.52
C PRO A 40 3.84 6.93 -13.96
N ASN A 41 4.58 8.03 -14.13
CA ASN A 41 4.08 9.31 -14.60
C ASN A 41 5.19 10.07 -15.33
N THR A 42 4.83 11.20 -15.95
CA THR A 42 5.71 11.99 -16.84
C THR A 42 6.34 13.22 -16.15
N TYR A 43 6.17 13.38 -14.84
CA TYR A 43 6.76 14.51 -14.12
C TYR A 43 8.27 14.29 -13.93
N ASP A 44 9.03 15.37 -13.72
CA ASP A 44 10.47 15.26 -13.45
C ASP A 44 10.74 14.90 -11.98
N ALA A 45 9.93 15.44 -11.07
CA ALA A 45 9.96 15.13 -9.65
C ALA A 45 8.63 15.50 -8.98
N VAL A 46 8.25 14.75 -7.95
CA VAL A 46 7.14 15.11 -7.06
C VAL A 46 7.60 14.88 -5.62
N ASN A 47 7.93 15.98 -4.95
CA ASN A 47 8.39 15.96 -3.57
C ASN A 47 7.21 16.17 -2.63
N ILE A 48 6.95 15.20 -1.75
CA ILE A 48 5.90 15.28 -0.73
C ILE A 48 6.53 15.25 0.65
N SER A 49 6.23 16.26 1.46
CA SER A 49 6.65 16.35 2.86
C SER A 49 5.61 15.69 3.75
N PHE A 50 5.89 14.46 4.16
CA PHE A 50 5.06 13.71 5.10
C PHE A 50 5.45 14.05 6.53
N THR A 51 4.48 14.37 7.37
CA THR A 51 4.68 14.54 8.83
C THR A 51 4.28 13.30 9.59
N GLU A 52 3.41 12.47 9.03
CA GLU A 52 3.02 11.20 9.63
C GLU A 52 2.49 10.21 8.59
N ILE A 53 2.88 8.96 8.73
CA ILE A 53 2.24 7.82 8.06
C ILE A 53 1.87 6.80 9.13
N ALA A 54 0.58 6.45 9.20
CA ALA A 54 0.06 5.56 10.22
C ALA A 54 -0.99 4.60 9.66
N VAL A 55 -1.04 3.40 10.23
CA VAL A 55 -2.01 2.35 9.92
C VAL A 55 -2.88 2.11 11.15
N LYS A 56 -4.19 1.98 10.95
CA LYS A 56 -5.14 1.74 12.03
C LYS A 56 -5.51 0.26 12.08
N VAL A 57 -5.14 -0.39 13.18
CA VAL A 57 -5.57 -1.76 13.51
C VAL A 57 -6.66 -1.65 14.57
N ASP A 58 -7.88 -2.06 14.22
CA ASP A 58 -9.10 -1.80 14.97
C ASP A 58 -9.25 -0.34 15.39
N SER A 59 -8.95 -0.03 16.65
CA SER A 59 -9.06 1.31 17.25
C SER A 59 -7.70 1.99 17.49
N ILE A 60 -6.58 1.30 17.24
CA ILE A 60 -5.23 1.75 17.59
C ILE A 60 -4.48 2.17 16.32
N TRP A 61 -3.81 3.32 16.37
CA TRP A 61 -2.93 3.79 15.31
C TRP A 61 -1.50 3.30 15.56
N ALA A 62 -0.97 2.50 14.65
CA ALA A 62 0.44 2.19 14.52
C ALA A 62 1.11 3.22 13.62
N VAL A 63 2.11 3.95 14.12
CA VAL A 63 2.77 5.06 13.41
C VAL A 63 4.11 4.59 12.85
N PHE A 64 4.22 4.57 11.51
CA PHE A 64 5.42 4.12 10.80
C PHE A 64 6.38 5.27 10.46
N MET A 65 5.84 6.48 10.33
CA MET A 65 6.63 7.70 10.14
C MET A 65 6.05 8.80 11.02
N GLN A 66 6.91 9.53 11.74
CA GLN A 66 6.53 10.68 12.57
C GLN A 66 7.54 11.84 12.49
N VAL A 67 8.72 11.60 11.93
CA VAL A 67 9.70 12.65 11.65
C VAL A 67 9.34 13.26 10.29
N PRO A 68 9.10 14.58 10.20
CA PRO A 68 8.83 15.25 8.94
C PRO A 68 9.92 14.91 7.91
N THR A 69 9.51 14.28 6.81
CA THR A 69 10.41 13.77 5.78
C THR A 69 9.86 14.13 4.40
N THR A 70 10.68 14.76 3.57
CA THR A 70 10.35 15.03 2.16
C THR A 70 10.86 13.88 1.30
N ILE A 71 9.96 13.29 0.51
CA ILE A 71 10.25 12.14 -0.35
C ILE A 71 9.91 12.51 -1.78
N ASN A 72 10.83 12.28 -2.72
CA ASN A 72 10.50 12.25 -4.14
C ASN A 72 9.89 10.88 -4.46
N LEU A 73 8.59 10.83 -4.73
CA LEU A 73 7.92 9.54 -4.94
C LEU A 73 8.34 8.86 -6.25
N LEU A 74 8.83 9.62 -7.24
CA LEU A 74 9.29 9.08 -8.51
C LEU A 74 10.56 8.22 -8.37
N ASP A 75 11.25 8.28 -7.22
CA ASP A 75 12.36 7.39 -6.89
C ASP A 75 11.87 5.95 -6.61
N TYR A 76 10.57 5.76 -6.34
CA TYR A 76 9.95 4.50 -5.93
C TYR A 76 8.79 4.15 -6.87
N ARG A 77 9.14 3.65 -8.07
CA ARG A 77 8.20 3.21 -9.11
C ARG A 77 8.70 1.96 -9.81
N ASN A 78 7.90 1.39 -10.71
CA ASN A 78 8.21 0.15 -11.43
C ASN A 78 8.56 -1.00 -10.46
N GLY A 79 7.70 -1.25 -9.47
CA GLY A 79 7.89 -2.30 -8.47
C GLY A 79 8.87 -1.94 -7.33
N ASN A 80 9.63 -0.85 -7.44
CA ASN A 80 10.48 -0.38 -6.34
C ASN A 80 9.66 0.33 -5.26
N THR A 81 10.02 0.10 -4.00
CA THR A 81 9.31 0.65 -2.84
C THR A 81 10.27 1.30 -1.84
N LEU A 82 9.75 2.25 -1.07
CA LEU A 82 10.37 2.79 0.13
C LEU A 82 9.86 2.03 1.35
N GLN A 83 10.76 1.38 2.09
CA GLN A 83 10.42 0.80 3.39
C GLN A 83 10.18 1.92 4.42
N LEU A 84 8.95 2.02 4.92
CA LEU A 84 8.62 2.98 5.98
C LEU A 84 8.93 2.41 7.37
N GLY A 85 8.82 1.09 7.52
CA GLY A 85 9.19 0.38 8.74
C GLY A 85 8.36 -0.87 8.95
N GLU A 86 8.64 -1.57 10.03
CA GLU A 86 7.91 -2.76 10.47
C GLU A 86 7.82 -2.79 11.99
N MET A 87 6.71 -3.32 12.52
CA MET A 87 6.50 -3.46 13.95
C MET A 87 5.49 -4.54 14.28
N ASP A 88 5.54 -5.02 15.52
CA ASP A 88 4.54 -5.93 16.04
C ASP A 88 3.33 -5.12 16.52
N VAL A 89 2.15 -5.51 16.07
CA VAL A 89 0.86 -4.88 16.42
C VAL A 89 -0.09 -5.96 16.95
N LEU A 90 -1.16 -5.53 17.61
CA LEU A 90 -2.24 -6.45 17.98
C LEU A 90 -2.88 -7.02 16.71
N VAL A 91 -3.32 -8.27 16.79
CA VAL A 91 -4.21 -8.86 15.76
C VAL A 91 -5.50 -8.07 15.65
N GLY A 92 -6.13 -8.07 14.48
CA GLY A 92 -7.37 -7.35 14.26
C GLY A 92 -7.55 -6.87 12.82
N HIS A 93 -8.46 -5.92 12.62
CA HIS A 93 -8.76 -5.41 11.29
C HIS A 93 -7.91 -4.19 10.94
N VAL A 94 -7.16 -4.27 9.86
CA VAL A 94 -6.47 -3.11 9.28
C VAL A 94 -7.49 -2.31 8.47
N ASN A 95 -8.06 -1.29 9.10
CA ASN A 95 -9.24 -0.59 8.60
C ASN A 95 -8.93 0.72 7.87
N GLN A 96 -7.78 1.34 8.15
CA GLN A 96 -7.48 2.66 7.61
C GLN A 96 -5.99 2.96 7.58
N ILE A 97 -5.56 3.67 6.53
CA ILE A 97 -4.25 4.32 6.45
C ILE A 97 -4.44 5.83 6.55
N ARG A 98 -3.54 6.52 7.27
CA ARG A 98 -3.50 7.97 7.38
C ARG A 98 -2.17 8.52 6.90
N LEU A 99 -2.24 9.46 5.97
CA LEU A 99 -1.10 10.24 5.49
C LEU A 99 -1.29 11.71 5.90
N LYS A 100 -0.40 12.23 6.73
CA LYS A 100 -0.35 13.67 7.03
C LYS A 100 0.72 14.31 6.15
N ILE A 101 0.31 15.27 5.34
CA ILE A 101 1.16 15.98 4.38
C ILE A 101 1.23 17.45 4.82
N ASP A 102 2.44 17.95 5.00
CA ASP A 102 2.68 19.36 5.33
C ASP A 102 2.70 20.23 4.06
N SER A 103 3.52 19.83 3.10
CA SER A 103 3.77 20.58 1.87
C SER A 103 4.13 19.63 0.73
N ALA A 104 3.96 20.09 -0.51
CA ALA A 104 4.38 19.36 -1.70
C ALA A 104 4.83 20.31 -2.81
N THR A 105 5.74 19.83 -3.66
CA THR A 105 6.20 20.52 -4.87
C THR A 105 6.26 19.55 -6.03
N ILE A 106 6.08 20.05 -7.23
CA ILE A 106 6.20 19.31 -8.48
C ILE A 106 7.23 19.98 -9.39
N VAL A 107 8.00 19.20 -10.13
CA VAL A 107 8.90 19.69 -11.17
C VAL A 107 8.40 19.23 -12.52
N VAL A 108 8.23 20.18 -13.44
CA VAL A 108 7.78 19.95 -14.81
C VAL A 108 8.68 20.76 -15.74
N ASP A 109 9.24 20.11 -16.76
CA ASP A 109 10.20 20.69 -17.70
C ASP A 109 11.38 21.40 -17.00
N GLY A 110 11.84 20.83 -15.88
CA GLY A 110 12.91 21.37 -15.04
C GLY A 110 12.52 22.56 -14.16
N VAL A 111 11.25 23.00 -14.18
CA VAL A 111 10.75 24.12 -13.37
C VAL A 111 9.99 23.62 -12.16
N THR A 112 10.33 24.12 -10.97
CA THR A 112 9.63 23.78 -9.72
C THR A 112 8.39 24.64 -9.52
N HIS A 113 7.27 23.99 -9.23
CA HIS A 113 6.00 24.62 -8.92
C HIS A 113 5.47 24.16 -7.54
N PRO A 114 4.75 25.04 -6.81
CA PRO A 114 3.97 24.60 -5.65
C PRO A 114 2.89 23.60 -6.07
N LEU A 115 2.70 22.55 -5.27
CA LEU A 115 1.61 21.59 -5.42
C LEU A 115 0.62 21.79 -4.27
N GLU A 116 -0.58 22.28 -4.59
CA GLU A 116 -1.61 22.58 -3.59
C GLU A 116 -2.10 21.28 -2.93
N VAL A 117 -1.88 21.16 -1.62
CA VAL A 117 -2.31 20.02 -0.81
C VAL A 117 -3.73 20.27 -0.27
N PRO A 118 -4.64 19.29 -0.27
CA PRO A 118 -6.00 19.45 0.25
C PRO A 118 -6.04 19.90 1.71
N SER A 119 -7.03 20.72 2.06
CA SER A 119 -7.25 21.27 3.41
C SER A 119 -7.51 20.23 4.52
N GLY A 120 -7.57 18.93 4.18
CA GLY A 120 -7.65 17.81 5.13
C GLY A 120 -6.30 17.29 5.63
N SER A 121 -5.18 17.76 5.07
CA SER A 121 -3.85 17.22 5.35
C SER A 121 -3.39 17.41 6.80
N THR A 122 -3.84 18.47 7.49
CA THR A 122 -3.56 18.70 8.92
C THR A 122 -4.17 17.61 9.81
N SER A 123 -5.37 17.12 9.47
CA SER A 123 -6.02 16.00 10.16
C SER A 123 -5.59 14.62 9.63
N GLY A 124 -4.85 14.62 8.52
CA GLY A 124 -4.43 13.46 7.74
C GLY A 124 -5.48 13.03 6.72
N LEU A 125 -5.01 12.78 5.49
CA LEU A 125 -5.77 12.09 4.46
C LEU A 125 -5.96 10.64 4.87
N LYS A 126 -7.19 10.14 4.84
CA LYS A 126 -7.56 8.83 5.36
C LYS A 126 -8.11 7.96 4.25
N PHE A 127 -7.58 6.74 4.15
CA PHE A 127 -7.94 5.75 3.12
C PHE A 127 -8.39 4.48 3.83
N ASN A 128 -9.60 4.01 3.54
CA ASN A 128 -10.12 2.81 4.19
C ASN A 128 -9.51 1.57 3.54
N THR A 129 -9.20 0.59 4.38
CA THR A 129 -8.66 -0.72 3.99
C THR A 129 -9.50 -1.80 4.66
N HIS A 130 -9.38 -3.04 4.19
CA HIS A 130 -10.21 -4.14 4.66
C HIS A 130 -9.39 -5.43 4.82
N PHE A 131 -8.20 -5.32 5.44
CA PHE A 131 -7.36 -6.50 5.71
C PHE A 131 -7.62 -7.04 7.12
N VAL A 132 -7.39 -8.33 7.31
CA VAL A 132 -7.46 -9.01 8.59
C VAL A 132 -6.07 -9.49 8.94
N LEU A 133 -5.56 -9.09 10.09
CA LEU A 133 -4.24 -9.43 10.58
C LEU A 133 -4.37 -10.50 11.66
N GLU A 134 -3.95 -11.73 11.35
CA GLU A 134 -4.09 -12.89 12.26
C GLU A 134 -2.81 -13.16 13.06
N ALA A 135 -2.95 -13.88 14.17
CA ALA A 135 -1.85 -14.14 15.10
C ALA A 135 -0.66 -14.84 14.41
N GLY A 136 0.54 -14.31 14.63
CA GLY A 136 1.79 -14.86 14.10
C GLY A 136 2.02 -14.64 12.61
N GLN A 137 1.12 -13.96 11.89
CA GLN A 137 1.34 -13.59 10.49
C GLN A 137 2.32 -12.42 10.37
N THR A 138 2.95 -12.33 9.20
CA THR A 138 3.58 -11.11 8.71
C THR A 138 2.76 -10.60 7.55
N MET A 139 2.23 -9.38 7.68
CA MET A 139 1.52 -8.68 6.62
C MET A 139 2.38 -7.55 6.10
N GLU A 140 2.61 -7.53 4.79
CA GLU A 140 3.41 -6.52 4.12
C GLU A 140 2.51 -5.67 3.25
N LEU A 141 2.23 -4.43 3.69
CA LEU A 141 1.38 -3.51 2.98
C LEU A 141 2.20 -2.59 2.08
N VAL A 142 1.79 -2.48 0.82
CA VAL A 142 2.30 -1.46 -0.10
C VAL A 142 1.23 -0.40 -0.28
N ILE A 143 1.59 0.85 0.04
CA ILE A 143 0.82 2.04 -0.28
C ILE A 143 1.27 2.49 -1.66
N ASP A 144 0.42 2.31 -2.65
CA ASP A 144 0.64 2.70 -4.05
C ASP A 144 -0.08 4.03 -4.30
N PHE A 145 0.72 5.09 -4.37
CA PHE A 145 0.26 6.46 -4.57
C PHE A 145 0.34 6.77 -6.05
N ASP A 146 -0.77 6.72 -6.78
CA ASP A 146 -0.78 6.96 -8.23
C ASP A 146 -0.70 8.47 -8.51
N LEU A 147 0.50 9.04 -8.62
CA LEU A 147 0.66 10.48 -8.85
C LEU A 147 0.09 10.94 -10.20
N GLY A 148 0.11 10.07 -11.20
CA GLY A 148 -0.47 10.34 -12.52
C GLY A 148 -1.98 10.59 -12.46
N LYS A 149 -2.70 9.87 -11.60
CA LYS A 149 -4.13 10.10 -11.32
C LYS A 149 -4.37 11.11 -10.19
N SER A 150 -3.36 11.36 -9.35
CA SER A 150 -3.50 12.23 -8.18
C SER A 150 -3.29 13.72 -8.46
N ILE A 151 -2.60 14.08 -9.53
CA ILE A 151 -2.28 15.48 -9.82
C ILE A 151 -3.22 16.00 -10.91
N SER A 152 -3.84 17.14 -10.62
CA SER A 152 -4.66 17.89 -11.58
C SER A 152 -4.10 19.28 -11.79
N THR A 153 -4.28 19.82 -12.99
CA THR A 153 -3.87 21.18 -13.34
C THR A 153 -5.08 22.09 -13.51
N THR A 154 -4.88 23.39 -13.28
CA THR A 154 -5.85 24.42 -13.69
C THR A 154 -5.28 25.26 -14.82
N GLY A 155 -6.14 25.77 -15.71
CA GLY A 155 -5.71 26.56 -16.87
C GLY A 155 -5.50 25.74 -18.15
N PRO A 156 -4.87 26.32 -19.19
CA PRO A 156 -4.61 25.64 -20.46
C PRO A 156 -3.71 24.40 -20.29
N PRO A 157 -3.94 23.29 -21.03
CA PRO A 157 -3.17 22.05 -20.90
C PRO A 157 -1.65 22.23 -21.04
N ASN A 158 -1.22 23.13 -21.93
CA ASN A 158 0.20 23.35 -22.23
C ASN A 158 0.82 24.50 -21.39
N ASN A 159 0.04 25.13 -20.51
CA ASN A 159 0.52 26.20 -19.65
C ASN A 159 -0.37 26.29 -18.39
N PRO A 160 -0.28 25.31 -17.48
CA PRO A 160 -1.13 25.28 -16.30
C PRO A 160 -0.80 26.44 -15.36
N HIS A 161 -1.83 27.05 -14.79
CA HIS A 161 -1.69 28.13 -13.80
C HIS A 161 -1.34 27.58 -12.40
N SER A 162 -1.79 26.36 -12.08
CA SER A 162 -1.55 25.73 -10.79
C SER A 162 -1.63 24.21 -10.88
N TYR A 163 -0.99 23.54 -9.93
CA TYR A 163 -1.06 22.10 -9.71
C TYR A 163 -1.76 21.81 -8.38
N LYS A 164 -2.67 20.85 -8.37
CA LYS A 164 -3.43 20.45 -7.18
C LYS A 164 -3.34 18.94 -6.97
N LEU A 165 -3.11 18.55 -5.73
CA LEU A 165 -3.03 17.16 -5.32
C LEU A 165 -4.40 16.66 -4.85
N HIS A 166 -4.87 15.58 -5.44
CA HIS A 166 -6.07 14.83 -5.08
C HIS A 166 -5.69 13.34 -4.97
N PRO A 167 -5.15 12.89 -3.84
CA PRO A 167 -4.50 11.59 -3.77
C PRO A 167 -5.42 10.42 -4.14
N VAL A 168 -5.00 9.67 -5.14
CA VAL A 168 -5.53 8.39 -5.56
C VAL A 168 -4.56 7.35 -5.03
N ILE A 169 -5.02 6.58 -4.04
CA ILE A 169 -4.18 5.61 -3.34
C ILE A 169 -4.82 4.25 -3.40
N ARG A 170 -3.99 3.26 -3.70
CA ARG A 170 -4.30 1.85 -3.58
C ARG A 170 -3.42 1.25 -2.48
N VAL A 171 -3.97 0.32 -1.73
CA VAL A 171 -3.22 -0.41 -0.70
C VAL A 171 -3.37 -1.88 -1.00
N VAL A 172 -2.27 -2.61 -1.02
CA VAL A 172 -2.26 -4.06 -1.23
C VAL A 172 -1.45 -4.76 -0.16
N ASP A 173 -1.80 -6.01 0.12
CA ASP A 173 -0.95 -6.96 0.84
C ASP A 173 -0.13 -7.72 -0.20
N ILE A 174 1.21 -7.65 -0.11
CA ILE A 174 2.11 -8.27 -1.09
C ILE A 174 1.80 -9.76 -1.26
N SER A 175 1.46 -10.45 -0.17
CA SER A 175 1.17 -11.89 -0.20
C SER A 175 -0.05 -12.24 -1.05
N GLN A 176 -0.95 -11.28 -1.26
CA GLN A 176 -2.18 -11.39 -2.08
C GLN A 176 -2.01 -10.74 -3.46
N THR A 177 -0.77 -10.56 -3.91
CA THR A 177 -0.48 -9.99 -5.23
C THR A 177 0.50 -10.85 -6.02
N GLY A 178 0.46 -10.71 -7.34
CA GLY A 178 1.52 -11.19 -8.24
C GLY A 178 1.95 -10.09 -9.21
N SER A 179 2.76 -10.45 -10.20
CA SER A 179 3.17 -9.54 -11.26
C SER A 179 3.03 -10.13 -12.66
N ILE A 180 3.05 -9.26 -13.67
CA ILE A 180 3.18 -9.64 -15.08
C ILE A 180 4.48 -9.03 -15.62
N ILE A 181 5.32 -9.85 -16.22
CA ILE A 181 6.63 -9.44 -16.76
C ILE A 181 6.73 -9.74 -18.26
N GLY A 182 7.70 -9.10 -18.92
CA GLY A 182 8.05 -9.42 -20.30
C GLY A 182 9.17 -8.51 -20.82
N THR A 183 9.53 -8.70 -22.09
CA THR A 183 10.59 -7.92 -22.75
C THR A 183 10.12 -7.39 -24.10
N VAL A 184 10.04 -6.08 -24.26
CA VAL A 184 9.80 -5.39 -25.53
C VAL A 184 11.09 -5.33 -26.34
N THR A 185 11.04 -5.86 -27.56
CA THR A 185 12.20 -6.02 -28.46
C THR A 185 12.55 -4.77 -29.25
N ASN A 186 11.63 -3.80 -29.34
CA ASN A 186 11.77 -2.49 -29.97
C ASN A 186 11.31 -1.37 -29.01
N PRO A 187 12.02 -1.13 -27.89
CA PRO A 187 11.57 -0.23 -26.84
C PRO A 187 11.99 1.24 -27.06
N GLU A 188 12.39 1.64 -28.26
CA GLU A 188 13.10 2.91 -28.49
C GLU A 188 12.25 4.17 -28.27
N ALA A 189 10.93 4.07 -28.38
CA ALA A 189 9.98 5.19 -28.25
C ALA A 189 9.28 5.23 -26.87
N ASN A 190 10.03 4.96 -25.80
CA ASN A 190 9.57 5.05 -24.40
C ASN A 190 8.24 4.35 -24.10
N PRO A 191 8.10 3.03 -24.37
CA PRO A 191 6.83 2.36 -24.16
C PRO A 191 6.41 2.29 -22.69
N LEU A 192 5.09 2.33 -22.48
CA LEU A 192 4.44 2.12 -21.20
C LEU A 192 3.59 0.85 -21.27
N ALA A 193 3.74 -0.01 -20.26
CA ALA A 193 2.90 -1.19 -20.06
C ALA A 193 1.76 -0.88 -19.08
N PHE A 194 0.59 -1.44 -19.34
CA PHE A 194 -0.64 -1.24 -18.58
C PHE A 194 -1.28 -2.60 -18.29
N ALA A 195 -1.68 -2.84 -17.04
CA ALA A 195 -2.63 -3.90 -16.70
C ALA A 195 -4.02 -3.29 -16.52
N ILE A 196 -4.97 -3.73 -17.33
CA ILE A 196 -6.34 -3.19 -17.35
C ILE A 196 -7.32 -4.27 -16.93
N GLN A 197 -8.22 -3.94 -16.01
CA GLN A 197 -9.33 -4.79 -15.58
C GLN A 197 -10.60 -3.96 -15.54
N SER A 198 -11.70 -4.48 -16.09
CA SER A 198 -13.01 -3.80 -16.08
C SER A 198 -12.98 -2.37 -16.66
N ASN A 199 -12.11 -2.13 -17.64
CA ASN A 199 -11.83 -0.82 -18.27
C ASN A 199 -11.12 0.23 -17.40
N ASP A 200 -10.64 -0.15 -16.21
CA ASP A 200 -9.75 0.70 -15.41
C ASP A 200 -8.32 0.16 -15.44
N THR A 201 -7.37 1.07 -15.43
CA THR A 201 -5.95 0.76 -15.31
C THR A 201 -5.64 0.46 -13.86
N VAL A 202 -5.26 -0.80 -13.59
CA VAL A 202 -4.94 -1.29 -12.25
C VAL A 202 -3.52 -0.93 -11.84
N THR A 203 -2.57 -1.09 -12.75
CA THR A 203 -1.17 -0.68 -12.56
C THR A 203 -0.52 -0.37 -13.90
N THR A 204 0.59 0.36 -13.85
CA THR A 204 1.41 0.71 -15.02
C THR A 204 2.89 0.49 -14.74
N SER A 205 3.68 0.29 -15.79
CA SER A 205 5.15 0.18 -15.71
C SER A 205 5.77 0.93 -16.88
N ILE A 206 6.86 1.65 -16.62
CA ILE A 206 7.74 2.11 -17.68
C ILE A 206 8.49 0.89 -18.24
N VAL A 207 8.57 0.76 -19.56
CA VAL A 207 9.45 -0.23 -20.20
C VAL A 207 10.87 0.33 -20.22
N ASN A 208 11.84 -0.44 -19.74
CA ASN A 208 13.23 -0.04 -19.75
C ASN A 208 13.75 0.03 -21.20
N VAL A 209 14.09 1.22 -21.69
CA VAL A 209 14.54 1.41 -23.08
C VAL A 209 15.88 0.74 -23.42
N ALA A 210 16.69 0.41 -22.41
CA ALA A 210 17.98 -0.25 -22.60
C ALA A 210 17.86 -1.79 -22.62
N THR A 211 16.95 -2.37 -21.85
CA THR A 211 16.78 -3.84 -21.74
C THR A 211 15.51 -4.38 -22.38
N GLY A 212 14.52 -3.52 -22.62
CA GLY A 212 13.17 -3.89 -23.05
C GLY A 212 12.27 -4.40 -21.91
N GLU A 213 12.78 -4.55 -20.69
CA GLU A 213 12.06 -5.20 -19.60
C GLU A 213 10.98 -4.29 -19.00
N PHE A 214 9.87 -4.89 -18.58
CA PHE A 214 8.85 -4.24 -17.76
C PHE A 214 8.29 -5.20 -16.72
N GLU A 215 7.74 -4.63 -15.64
CA GLU A 215 7.04 -5.38 -14.61
C GLU A 215 5.80 -4.63 -14.14
N LEU A 216 4.63 -5.22 -14.37
CA LEU A 216 3.36 -4.78 -13.80
C LEU A 216 3.18 -5.43 -12.43
N SER A 217 3.70 -4.77 -11.39
CA SER A 217 3.71 -5.29 -10.01
C SER A 217 2.39 -5.07 -9.26
N PHE A 218 2.26 -5.76 -8.12
CA PHE A 218 1.19 -5.56 -7.14
C PHE A 218 -0.22 -5.84 -7.68
N LEU A 219 -0.35 -6.72 -8.68
CA LEU A 219 -1.66 -7.06 -9.24
C LEU A 219 -2.40 -7.99 -8.29
N PRO A 220 -3.68 -7.71 -7.93
CA PRO A 220 -4.49 -8.63 -7.15
C PRO A 220 -4.42 -10.06 -7.66
N GLU A 221 -4.17 -10.99 -6.74
CA GLU A 221 -4.11 -12.41 -7.04
C GLU A 221 -5.42 -12.94 -7.61
N SER A 222 -5.35 -14.01 -8.41
CA SER A 222 -6.50 -14.60 -9.11
C SER A 222 -7.20 -13.65 -10.08
N GLY A 223 -6.59 -12.50 -10.40
CA GLY A 223 -7.06 -11.57 -11.41
C GLY A 223 -6.76 -12.05 -12.84
N SER A 224 -7.62 -11.65 -13.77
CA SER A 224 -7.37 -11.74 -15.21
C SER A 224 -7.36 -10.34 -15.80
N TYR A 225 -6.33 -10.03 -16.57
CA TYR A 225 -6.05 -8.67 -17.04
C TYR A 225 -5.92 -8.63 -18.57
N LYS A 226 -6.26 -7.47 -19.13
CA LYS A 226 -5.80 -7.06 -20.45
C LYS A 226 -4.48 -6.32 -20.29
N VAL A 227 -3.42 -6.84 -20.86
CA VAL A 227 -2.12 -6.16 -20.94
C VAL A 227 -2.11 -5.33 -22.22
N VAL A 228 -1.77 -4.06 -22.10
CA VAL A 228 -1.57 -3.15 -23.23
C VAL A 228 -0.18 -2.54 -23.08
N ILE A 229 0.58 -2.47 -24.17
CA ILE A 229 1.82 -1.72 -24.25
C ILE A 229 1.70 -0.75 -25.41
N VAL A 230 2.02 0.52 -25.19
CA VAL A 230 2.00 1.57 -26.20
C VAL A 230 3.25 2.43 -26.08
N ASP A 231 3.85 2.79 -27.22
CA ASP A 231 4.98 3.72 -27.31
C ASP A 231 4.55 5.13 -27.76
N GLU A 232 5.46 6.09 -27.73
CA GLU A 232 5.22 7.49 -28.14
C GLU A 232 5.06 7.66 -29.67
N GLU A 233 5.29 6.59 -30.44
CA GLU A 233 5.07 6.51 -31.90
C GLU A 233 3.78 5.75 -32.26
N ASP A 234 2.90 5.54 -31.27
CA ASP A 234 1.63 4.80 -31.39
C ASP A 234 1.76 3.31 -31.76
N LYS A 235 2.94 2.69 -31.65
CA LYS A 235 3.07 1.23 -31.79
C LYS A 235 2.49 0.54 -30.57
N THR A 236 1.81 -0.58 -30.78
CA THR A 236 1.08 -1.24 -29.70
C THR A 236 1.27 -2.75 -29.64
N PHE A 237 1.04 -3.29 -28.44
CA PHE A 237 0.78 -4.69 -28.17
C PHE A 237 -0.43 -4.80 -27.24
N GLN A 238 -1.28 -5.80 -27.46
CA GLN A 238 -2.42 -6.08 -26.59
C GLN A 238 -2.62 -7.58 -26.41
N GLN A 239 -2.83 -8.01 -25.16
CA GLN A 239 -3.17 -9.39 -24.84
C GLN A 239 -4.26 -9.42 -23.77
N ASN A 240 -5.36 -10.12 -24.04
CA ASN A 240 -6.43 -10.34 -23.08
C ASN A 240 -6.22 -11.65 -22.30
N GLY A 241 -6.80 -11.72 -21.10
CA GLY A 241 -6.88 -12.96 -20.34
C GLY A 241 -5.56 -13.38 -19.68
N VAL A 242 -4.68 -12.43 -19.39
CA VAL A 242 -3.42 -12.71 -18.68
C VAL A 242 -3.76 -12.91 -17.21
N ASN A 243 -3.60 -14.14 -16.72
CA ASN A 243 -3.95 -14.51 -15.34
C ASN A 243 -2.76 -14.26 -14.41
N VAL A 244 -3.05 -13.82 -13.18
CA VAL A 244 -2.06 -13.59 -12.11
C VAL A 244 -2.32 -14.54 -10.96
N THR A 245 -1.23 -15.09 -10.42
CA THR A 245 -1.24 -15.94 -9.22
C THR A 245 -0.43 -15.24 -8.12
N GLY A 246 -0.92 -15.28 -6.88
CA GLY A 246 -0.24 -14.68 -5.73
C GLY A 246 1.20 -15.19 -5.57
N GLY A 247 2.12 -14.26 -5.30
CA GLY A 247 3.55 -14.52 -5.13
C GLY A 247 4.29 -14.99 -6.37
N GLN A 248 3.71 -14.91 -7.57
CA GLN A 248 4.32 -15.36 -8.83
C GLN A 248 4.34 -14.24 -9.87
N SER A 249 5.28 -14.35 -10.81
CA SER A 249 5.35 -13.51 -12.01
C SER A 249 4.87 -14.30 -13.23
N THR A 250 3.82 -13.79 -13.89
CA THR A 250 3.35 -14.30 -15.18
C THR A 250 4.18 -13.69 -16.29
N ASP A 251 4.97 -14.50 -16.99
CA ASP A 251 5.85 -14.04 -18.06
C ASP A 251 5.17 -14.08 -19.44
N LEU A 252 5.18 -12.95 -20.14
CA LEU A 252 4.69 -12.81 -21.51
C LEU A 252 5.78 -13.07 -22.56
N GLY A 253 7.04 -13.22 -22.14
CA GLY A 253 8.19 -13.42 -23.01
C GLY A 253 8.54 -12.18 -23.82
N SER A 254 9.08 -12.42 -25.03
CA SER A 254 9.47 -11.35 -25.95
C SER A 254 8.30 -10.83 -26.76
N ILE A 255 8.15 -9.51 -26.78
CA ILE A 255 7.06 -8.76 -27.40
C ILE A 255 7.65 -7.80 -28.43
N THR A 256 7.02 -7.68 -29.61
CA THR A 256 7.38 -6.65 -30.61
C THR A 256 6.15 -5.78 -30.84
N LEU A 257 6.29 -4.48 -30.58
CA LEU A 257 5.21 -3.51 -30.81
C LEU A 257 4.97 -3.34 -32.32
N GLN A 258 3.70 -3.26 -32.71
CA GLN A 258 3.24 -3.15 -34.11
C GLN A 258 2.66 -1.77 -34.40
#